data_AF-A0A840G870-F1
#
_entry.id   AF-A0A840G870-F1
#
_cell.length_a   1.000
_cell.length_b   1.000
_cell.length_c   1.000
_cell.angle_alpha   90.00
_cell.angle_beta   90.00
_cell.angle_gamma   90.00
#
_symmetry.space_group_name_H-M   'P 1'
#
loop_
_entity.id
_entity.type
_entity.pdbx_description
1 polymer ?
#
loop_
_entity_poly.entity_id
_entity_poly.type
_entity_poly.pdbx_seq_one_letter_code
_entity_poly.pdbx_strand_id
1 'polypeptide(L)' 'MTIVITSPDGQPEPVSPTEEIYASLYALADLFRERGSIWRSASYSVSQEQDGDWKYSVQFTY' A
#
# COMPACT_ATOMS: atom_id res chain seq x y z
N MET A 1 12.31 -5.72 -7.61
CA MET A 1 11.66 -4.53 -7.02
C MET A 1 11.64 -4.74 -5.52
N THR A 2 12.05 -3.77 -4.72
CA THR A 2 11.99 -3.86 -3.25
C THR A 2 10.87 -2.95 -2.78
N ILE A 3 9.86 -3.50 -2.10
CA ILE A 3 8.74 -2.72 -1.59
C ILE A 3 9.12 -2.18 -0.22
N VAL A 4 9.12 -0.85 -0.08
CA VAL A 4 9.35 -0.15 1.18
C VAL A 4 8.01 0.45 1.61
N ILE A 5 7.54 0.07 2.79
CA ILE A 5 6.29 0.57 3.36
C ILE A 5 6.68 1.58 4.44
N THR A 6 6.21 2.80 4.30
CA THR A 6 6.44 3.89 5.26
C THR A 6 5.11 4.54 5.60
N SER A 7 4.95 4.93 6.86
CA SER A 7 3.88 5.81 7.29
C SER A 7 4.01 7.19 6.60
N PRO A 8 2.89 7.91 6.41
CA PRO A 8 2.90 9.23 5.80
C PRO A 8 3.77 10.25 6.58
N ASP A 9 3.96 10.04 7.88
CA ASP A 9 4.82 10.86 8.74
C ASP A 9 6.33 10.53 8.61
N GLY A 10 6.70 9.51 7.82
CA GLY A 10 8.09 9.12 7.58
C GLY A 10 8.82 8.56 8.79
N GLN A 11 8.09 8.29 9.89
CA GLN A 11 8.66 7.75 11.12
C GLN A 11 8.58 6.22 11.12
N PRO A 12 9.60 5.52 11.66
CA PRO A 12 9.52 4.08 11.86
C PRO A 12 8.36 3.78 12.81
N GLU A 13 7.33 3.12 12.30
CA GLU A 13 6.20 2.73 13.12
C GLU A 13 6.59 1.60 14.08
N PRO A 14 6.04 1.58 15.30
CA PRO A 14 6.22 0.47 16.23
C PRO A 14 5.56 -0.83 15.73
N VAL A 15 4.67 -0.73 14.74
CA VAL A 15 3.99 -1.85 14.11
C VAL A 15 4.57 -2.04 12.72
N SER A 16 5.22 -3.18 12.50
CA SER A 16 5.68 -3.56 11.17
C SER A 16 4.54 -4.18 10.37
N PRO A 17 4.49 -3.95 9.04
CA PRO A 17 3.57 -4.67 8.17
C PRO A 17 3.80 -6.18 8.29
N THR A 18 2.72 -6.96 8.23
CA THR A 18 2.82 -8.42 8.27
C THR A 18 3.42 -8.95 6.97
N GLU A 19 3.98 -10.17 7.01
CA GLU A 19 4.48 -10.85 5.80
C GLU A 19 3.39 -11.01 4.73
N GLU A 20 2.13 -11.16 5.14
CA GLU A 20 0.97 -11.25 4.24
C GLU A 20 0.76 -9.95 3.44
N ILE A 21 0.97 -8.79 4.06
CA ILE A 21 0.90 -7.49 3.38
C ILE A 21 2.00 -7.40 2.33
N TYR A 22 3.23 -7.78 2.67
CA TYR A 22 4.34 -7.80 1.71
C TYR A 22 4.05 -8.75 0.54
N ALA A 23 3.62 -9.98 0.82
CA ALA A 23 3.30 -10.97 -0.21
C ALA A 23 2.21 -10.46 -1.16
N SER A 24 1.15 -9.84 -0.62
CA SER A 24 0.05 -9.27 -1.40
C SER A 24 0.52 -8.13 -2.29
N LEU A 25 1.37 -7.24 -1.78
CA LEU A 25 1.93 -6.13 -2.56
C LEU A 25 2.87 -6.62 -3.67
N TYR A 26 3.67 -7.66 -3.42
CA TYR A 26 4.49 -8.28 -4.45
C TYR A 26 3.64 -8.93 -5.55
N ALA A 27 2.57 -9.63 -5.18
CA ALA A 27 1.63 -10.21 -6.15
C ALA A 27 0.96 -9.12 -7.00
N LEU A 28 0.57 -8.00 -6.39
CA LEU A 28 0.00 -6.86 -7.10
C LEU A 28 1.02 -6.25 -8.07
N ALA A 29 2.27 -6.05 -7.64
CA ALA A 29 3.32 -5.52 -8.51
C ALA A 29 3.61 -6.45 -9.69
N ASP A 30 3.61 -7.78 -9.47
CA ASP A 30 3.82 -8.75 -10.55
C ASP A 30 2.66 -8.73 -11.57
N LEU A 31 1.42 -8.64 -11.10
CA LEU A 31 0.24 -8.51 -11.97
C LEU A 31 0.33 -7.26 -12.87
N PHE A 32 0.79 -6.14 -12.34
CA PHE A 32 0.97 -4.91 -13.12
C PHE A 32 2.15 -5.00 -14.07
N ARG A 33 3.21 -5.74 -13.71
CA ARG A 33 4.32 -6.07 -14.62
C ARG A 33 3.86 -6.87 -15.83
N GLU A 34 2.98 -7.84 -15.62
CA GLU A 34 2.46 -8.70 -16.68
C GLU A 34 1.46 -7.98 -17.59
N ARG A 35 0.70 -7.02 -17.04
CA ARG A 35 -0.40 -6.35 -17.74
C ARG A 35 -0.08 -4.94 -18.24
N GLY A 36 1.00 -4.30 -17.81
CA GLY A 36 1.30 -2.92 -18.19
C GLY A 36 2.52 -2.31 -17.48
N SER A 37 2.40 -1.04 -17.07
CA SER A 37 3.45 -0.32 -16.36
C SER A 37 3.24 -0.41 -14.84
N ILE A 38 4.32 -0.73 -14.13
CA ILE A 38 4.37 -0.68 -12.67
C ILE A 38 4.31 0.79 -12.20
N TRP A 39 3.59 1.06 -11.12
CA TRP A 39 3.60 2.37 -10.45
C TRP A 39 4.96 2.67 -9.80
N ARG A 40 5.35 3.95 -9.76
CA ARG A 40 6.47 4.42 -8.93
C ARG A 40 6.18 4.31 -7.44
N SER A 41 4.95 4.64 -7.04
CA SER A 41 4.51 4.62 -5.64
C SER A 41 3.02 4.35 -5.53
N ALA A 42 2.62 3.70 -4.44
CA ALA A 42 1.24 3.48 -4.07
C ALA A 42 1.03 3.97 -2.63
N SER A 43 0.03 4.83 -2.43
CA SER A 43 -0.36 5.34 -1.11
C SER A 43 -1.69 4.71 -0.73
N TYR A 44 -1.71 4.04 0.42
CA TYR A 44 -2.89 3.39 0.98
C TYR A 44 -3.34 4.19 2.20
N SER A 45 -4.63 4.50 2.27
CA SER A 45 -5.22 5.23 3.39
C SER A 45 -6.47 4.52 3.86
N VAL A 46 -6.56 4.34 5.18
CA VAL A 46 -7.74 3.81 5.86
C VAL A 46 -8.18 4.87 6.84
N SER A 47 -9.41 5.35 6.69
CA SER A 47 -10.01 6.35 7.57
C SER A 47 -11.39 5.90 8.02
N GLN A 48 -11.68 6.05 9.31
CA GLN A 48 -13.02 5.78 9.85
C GLN A 48 -13.90 7.03 9.65
N GLU A 49 -15.07 6.87 9.03
CA GLU A 49 -16.08 7.91 8.89
C GLU A 49 -16.96 8.01 10.15
N GLN A 50 -17.73 9.11 10.27
CA GLN A 50 -18.44 9.49 11.51
C GLN A 50 -19.50 8.47 12.00
N ASP A 51 -19.91 7.51 11.17
CA ASP A 51 -20.88 6.46 11.51
C ASP A 51 -20.26 5.09 11.79
N GLY A 52 -18.92 5.02 11.90
CA GLY A 52 -18.20 3.76 12.10
C GLY A 52 -17.92 2.99 10.81
N ASP A 53 -18.32 3.53 9.66
CA ASP A 53 -17.91 3.05 8.35
C ASP A 53 -16.41 3.23 8.14
N TRP A 54 -15.78 2.25 7.48
CA TRP A 54 -14.36 2.30 7.14
C TRP A 54 -14.20 2.63 5.67
N LYS A 55 -13.50 3.73 5.41
CA LYS A 55 -13.13 4.13 4.07
C LYS A 55 -11.70 3.71 3.80
N TYR A 56 -11.54 2.86 2.79
CA TYR A 56 -10.25 2.50 2.24
C TYR A 56 -10.06 3.22 0.89
N SER A 57 -8.92 3.88 0.72
CA SER A 57 -8.52 4.50 -0.53
C SER A 57 -7.10 4.13 -0.90
N VAL A 58 -6.86 3.96 -2.20
CA VAL A 58 -5.54 3.69 -2.76
C VAL A 58 -5.27 4.66 -3.91
N GLN A 59 -4.06 5.22 -3.93
CA GLN A 59 -3.60 6.12 -4.98
C GLN A 59 -2.31 5.58 -5.59
N PHE A 60 -2.34 5.29 -6.89
CA PHE A 60 -1.19 4.85 -7.66
C PHE A 60 -0.58 6.03 -8.44
N THR A 61 0.74 6.16 -8.40
CA THR A 61 1.50 7.19 -9.14
C THR A 61 2.46 6.51 -10.10
N TYR A 62 2.49 6.94 -11.37
CA TYR A 62 3.28 6.34 -12.46
C TYR A 62 4.44 7.24 -12.91
#